data_AF-A0A2D9C9Q4-F1
#
_entry.id   AF-A0A2D9C9Q4-F1
#
_cell.length_a   1.000
_cell.length_b   1.000
_cell.length_c   1.000
_cell.angle_alpha   90.00
_cell.angle_beta   90.00
_cell.angle_gamma   90.00
#
_symmetry.space_group_name_H-M   'P 1'
#
loop_
_entity.id
_entity.type
_entity.pdbx_description
1 polymer ?
#
loop_
_entity_poly.entity_id
_entity_poly.type
_entity_poly.pdbx_seq_one_letter_code
_entity_poly.pdbx_strand_id
1 'polypeptide(L)'
;MAQQLQSITITAPGFAGINTQDAPLAQEPSFAAVADNCVIDKEGRIAARKGYNMVSTNGGAVLGSSDGIESMGEFVANDGDITFLSAGNNKIFKGTSTLVDATPSSYTI
;
A
#
# COMPACT_ATOMS: atom_id res chain seq x y z
N MET A 1 58.82 18.14 -21.65
CA MET A 1 57.91 17.28 -22.41
C MET A 1 56.63 17.15 -21.58
N ALA A 2 55.52 17.72 -22.05
CA ALA A 2 54.27 17.73 -21.30
C ALA A 2 53.57 16.36 -21.43
N GLN A 3 53.19 15.78 -20.29
CA GLN A 3 52.55 14.48 -20.22
C GLN A 3 51.14 14.55 -20.83
N GLN A 4 50.79 13.56 -21.67
CA GLN A 4 49.49 13.50 -22.34
C GLN A 4 48.38 13.31 -21.29
N LEU A 5 47.37 14.17 -21.31
CA LEU A 5 46.19 14.04 -20.45
C LEU A 5 45.41 12.79 -20.85
N GLN A 6 45.45 11.76 -20.02
CA GLN A 6 44.61 10.57 -20.16
C GLN A 6 43.28 10.80 -19.46
N SER A 7 42.18 10.70 -20.21
CA SER A 7 40.84 10.61 -19.65
C SER A 7 40.69 9.29 -18.89
N ILE A 8 40.42 9.38 -17.60
CA ILE A 8 40.09 8.24 -16.75
C ILE A 8 38.57 8.25 -16.61
N THR A 9 37.88 7.27 -17.20
CA THR A 9 36.44 7.10 -16.97
C THR A 9 36.25 6.49 -15.59
N ILE A 10 35.98 7.33 -14.59
CA ILE A 10 35.57 6.87 -13.26
C ILE A 10 34.09 6.53 -13.37
N THR A 11 33.75 5.23 -13.40
CA THR A 11 32.38 4.79 -13.20
C THR A 11 31.92 5.21 -11.81
N ALA A 12 30.73 5.84 -11.74
CA ALA A 12 30.18 6.28 -10.47
C ALA A 12 30.01 5.07 -9.53
N PRO A 13 30.40 5.17 -8.25
CA PRO A 13 30.16 4.10 -7.28
C PRO A 13 28.64 3.87 -7.20
N GLY A 14 28.23 2.61 -7.33
CA GLY A 14 26.83 2.21 -7.31
C GLY A 14 26.13 2.72 -6.05
N PHE A 15 25.03 3.44 -6.23
CA PHE A 15 24.17 3.84 -5.12
C PHE A 15 23.23 2.67 -4.78
N ALA A 16 22.90 2.51 -3.51
CA ALA A 16 21.90 1.54 -3.03
C ALA A 16 20.48 1.97 -3.44
N GLY A 17 20.21 2.01 -4.75
CA GLY A 17 18.95 2.44 -5.33
C GLY A 17 18.66 1.72 -6.64
N ILE A 18 17.39 1.48 -6.93
CA ILE A 18 16.92 0.75 -8.13
C ILE A 18 16.71 1.68 -9.35
N ASN A 19 17.21 2.91 -9.27
CA ASN A 19 17.05 3.90 -10.33
C ASN A 19 17.96 3.55 -11.51
N THR A 20 17.35 3.20 -12.64
CA THR A 20 18.04 2.80 -13.89
C THR A 20 18.21 3.94 -14.89
N GLN A 21 17.89 5.18 -14.49
CA GLN A 21 17.94 6.36 -15.36
C GLN A 21 19.30 7.04 -15.41
N ASP A 22 20.14 6.84 -14.39
CA ASP A 22 21.50 7.35 -14.37
C ASP A 22 22.48 6.24 -14.79
N ALA A 23 23.64 6.65 -15.31
CA ALA A 23 24.65 5.88 -16.03
C ALA A 23 24.74 4.38 -15.66
N PRO A 24 25.05 3.48 -16.62
CA PRO A 24 25.04 2.02 -16.43
C PRO A 24 25.75 1.62 -15.12
N LEU A 25 24.94 1.30 -14.11
CA LEU A 25 25.42 0.96 -12.78
C LEU A 25 26.09 -0.42 -12.86
N ALA A 26 27.28 -0.55 -12.28
CA ALA A 26 28.05 -1.80 -12.27
C ALA A 26 27.46 -2.87 -11.32
N GLN A 27 26.38 -2.55 -10.59
CA GLN A 27 25.78 -3.42 -9.59
C GLN A 27 24.47 -4.00 -10.11
N GLU A 28 24.42 -5.32 -10.24
CA GLU A 28 23.21 -6.04 -10.59
C GLU A 28 22.09 -5.75 -9.57
N PRO A 29 20.86 -5.39 -10.00
CA PRO A 29 19.73 -5.11 -9.12
C PRO A 29 19.20 -6.35 -8.36
N SER A 30 19.93 -7.47 -8.38
CA SER A 30 19.63 -8.71 -7.68
C SER A 30 19.53 -8.54 -6.15
N PHE A 31 20.03 -7.43 -5.56
CA PHE A 31 19.81 -7.13 -4.14
C PHE A 31 18.33 -6.82 -3.80
N ALA A 32 17.50 -6.50 -4.79
CA ALA A 32 16.06 -6.24 -4.66
C ALA A 32 15.20 -7.44 -5.13
N ALA A 33 15.75 -8.66 -5.14
CA ALA A 33 15.16 -9.83 -5.79
C ALA A 33 13.86 -10.38 -5.16
N VAL A 34 13.43 -9.90 -3.98
CA VAL A 34 12.15 -10.34 -3.38
C VAL A 34 11.18 -9.17 -3.30
N ALA A 35 10.62 -8.86 -4.45
CA ALA A 35 9.42 -8.08 -4.62
C ALA A 35 8.34 -9.02 -5.19
N ASP A 36 7.75 -9.87 -4.35
CA ASP A 36 6.81 -10.93 -4.79
C ASP A 36 5.57 -10.38 -5.53
N ASN A 37 5.37 -9.06 -5.54
CA ASN A 37 4.17 -8.48 -6.12
C ASN A 37 4.21 -7.00 -6.54
N CYS A 38 5.37 -6.37 -6.74
CA CYS A 38 5.43 -4.99 -7.23
C CYS A 38 6.14 -4.86 -8.57
N VAL A 39 5.58 -4.02 -9.45
CA VAL A 39 6.25 -3.55 -10.67
C VAL A 39 6.85 -2.19 -10.33
N ILE A 40 8.15 -2.06 -10.54
CA ILE A 40 8.88 -0.80 -10.35
C ILE A 40 9.02 -0.16 -11.73
N ASP A 41 8.50 1.04 -11.90
CA ASP A 41 8.65 1.76 -13.15
C ASP A 41 10.04 2.41 -13.26
N LYS A 42 10.35 2.96 -14.44
CA LYS A 42 11.65 3.60 -14.69
C LYS A 42 11.89 4.82 -13.80
N GLU A 43 10.86 5.40 -13.19
CA GLU A 43 10.94 6.54 -12.28
C GLU A 43 11.07 6.09 -10.81
N GLY A 44 11.18 4.78 -10.55
CA GLY A 44 11.31 4.22 -9.20
C GLY A 44 9.98 4.17 -8.45
N ARG A 45 8.84 4.41 -9.09
CA ARG A 45 7.52 4.27 -8.46
C ARG A 45 7.16 2.79 -8.34
N ILE A 46 6.63 2.44 -7.18
CA ILE A 46 6.18 1.09 -6.86
C ILE A 46 4.68 0.99 -7.18
N ALA A 47 4.32 0.23 -8.21
CA ALA A 47 2.94 -0.13 -8.49
C ALA A 47 2.67 -1.56 -8.00
N ALA A 48 1.68 -1.73 -7.11
CA ALA A 48 1.26 -3.05 -6.65
C ALA A 48 0.55 -3.82 -7.79
N ARG A 49 1.01 -5.04 -8.11
CA ARG A 49 0.44 -5.86 -9.20
C ARG A 49 -0.78 -6.67 -8.76
N LYS A 50 -0.95 -6.94 -7.46
CA LYS A 50 -2.25 -7.34 -6.91
C LYS A 50 -2.82 -6.10 -6.23
N GLY A 51 -4.04 -5.73 -6.59
CA GLY A 51 -4.79 -4.73 -5.85
C GLY A 51 -5.03 -5.18 -4.40
N TYR A 52 -6.01 -4.56 -3.76
CA TYR A 52 -6.51 -5.02 -2.46
C TYR A 52 -7.32 -6.31 -2.64
N ASN A 53 -7.16 -7.25 -1.72
CA ASN A 53 -8.13 -8.33 -1.56
C ASN A 53 -9.20 -7.88 -0.57
N MET A 54 -10.46 -7.97 -0.96
CA MET A 54 -11.55 -7.56 -0.08
C MET A 54 -11.69 -8.57 1.07
N VAL A 55 -11.60 -8.06 2.30
CA VAL A 55 -11.83 -8.88 3.51
C VAL A 55 -13.31 -9.18 3.68
N SER A 56 -14.17 -8.17 3.45
CA SER A 56 -15.61 -8.31 3.50
C SER A 56 -16.17 -8.93 2.23
N THR A 57 -17.07 -9.91 2.36
CA THR A 57 -17.71 -10.60 1.23
C THR A 57 -18.99 -9.91 0.75
N ASN A 58 -19.62 -9.09 1.61
CA ASN A 58 -20.89 -8.40 1.33
C ASN A 58 -20.73 -6.89 1.05
N GLY A 59 -19.49 -6.38 0.96
CA GLY A 59 -19.19 -4.96 0.82
C GLY A 59 -19.94 -4.30 -0.34
N GLY A 60 -19.98 -4.93 -1.51
CA GLY A 60 -20.69 -4.40 -2.69
C GLY A 60 -22.21 -4.24 -2.51
N ALA A 61 -22.83 -4.97 -1.57
CA ALA A 61 -24.26 -4.84 -1.28
C ALA A 61 -24.56 -3.76 -0.23
N VAL A 62 -23.68 -3.60 0.76
CA VAL A 62 -23.95 -2.73 1.92
C VAL A 62 -23.29 -1.35 1.83
N LEU A 63 -22.19 -1.23 1.09
CA LEU A 63 -21.46 0.02 0.87
C LEU A 63 -21.94 0.76 -0.38
N GLY A 64 -22.68 0.09 -1.28
CA GLY A 64 -23.32 0.71 -2.44
C GLY A 64 -22.33 1.48 -3.31
N SER A 65 -22.60 2.77 -3.54
CA SER A 65 -21.76 3.69 -4.32
C SER A 65 -20.76 4.50 -3.47
N SER A 66 -20.58 4.16 -2.19
CA SER A 66 -19.58 4.77 -1.31
C SER A 66 -18.16 4.39 -1.75
N ASP A 67 -17.17 5.21 -1.37
CA ASP A 67 -15.75 4.94 -1.60
C ASP A 67 -15.22 3.75 -0.76
N GLY A 68 -16.07 3.15 0.07
CA GLY A 68 -15.79 1.95 0.83
C GLY A 68 -15.89 2.20 2.34
N ILE A 69 -15.03 1.54 3.11
CA ILE A 69 -14.86 1.82 4.53
C ILE A 69 -13.87 2.97 4.66
N GLU A 70 -14.30 4.05 5.32
CA GLU A 70 -13.54 5.30 5.47
C GLU A 70 -13.01 5.49 6.89
N SER A 71 -13.60 4.80 7.86
CA SER A 71 -13.15 4.83 9.26
C SER A 71 -13.24 3.44 9.88
N MET A 72 -12.29 3.15 10.76
CA MET A 72 -12.19 1.89 11.49
C MET A 72 -11.82 2.18 12.94
N GLY A 73 -12.39 1.44 13.87
CA GLY A 73 -12.06 1.56 15.28
C GLY A 73 -12.38 0.29 16.04
N GLU A 74 -11.66 0.07 17.13
CA GLU A 74 -11.95 -1.00 18.07
C GLU A 74 -12.51 -0.38 19.34
N PHE A 75 -13.62 -0.94 19.81
CA PHE A 75 -14.18 -0.63 21.12
C PHE A 75 -13.89 -1.79 22.06
N VAL A 76 -13.18 -1.51 23.16
CA VAL A 76 -12.96 -2.46 24.24
C VAL A 76 -13.94 -2.14 25.36
N ALA A 77 -14.85 -3.08 25.62
CA ALA A 77 -15.82 -2.95 26.70
C ALA A 77 -15.15 -3.20 28.07
N ASN A 78 -15.83 -2.79 29.15
CA ASN A 78 -15.31 -2.92 30.52
C ASN A 78 -15.14 -4.38 30.98
N ASP A 79 -15.83 -5.32 30.34
CA ASP A 79 -15.69 -6.77 30.54
C ASP A 79 -14.55 -7.38 29.70
N GLY A 80 -13.88 -6.57 28.88
CA GLY A 80 -12.77 -6.97 28.03
C GLY A 80 -13.20 -7.39 26.62
N ASP A 81 -14.49 -7.38 26.29
CA ASP A 81 -14.96 -7.72 24.95
C ASP A 81 -14.53 -6.67 23.92
N ILE A 82 -13.92 -7.12 22.83
CA ILE A 82 -13.45 -6.27 21.74
C ILE A 82 -14.44 -6.32 20.59
N THR A 83 -15.01 -5.17 20.25
CA THR A 83 -15.86 -5.00 19.07
C THR A 83 -15.14 -4.17 18.02
N PHE A 84 -14.87 -4.78 16.86
CA PHE A 84 -14.41 -4.05 15.69
C PHE A 84 -15.58 -3.33 15.00
N LEU A 85 -15.40 -2.04 14.77
CA LEU A 85 -16.34 -1.14 14.12
C LEU A 85 -15.70 -0.57 12.86
N SER A 86 -16.49 -0.50 11.79
CA SER A 86 -16.11 0.17 10.55
C SER A 86 -17.24 1.07 10.08
N ALA A 87 -16.92 2.18 9.41
CA ALA A 87 -17.92 3.13 8.93
C ALA A 87 -17.75 3.41 7.43
N GLY A 88 -18.87 3.51 6.74
CA GLY A 88 -18.95 3.79 5.30
C GLY A 88 -20.42 3.85 4.87
N ASN A 89 -20.71 4.48 3.72
CA ASN A 89 -22.08 4.61 3.20
C ASN A 89 -23.10 5.14 4.24
N ASN A 90 -22.70 6.14 5.04
CA ASN A 90 -23.48 6.72 6.14
C ASN A 90 -23.99 5.67 7.17
N LYS A 91 -23.23 4.59 7.37
CA LYS A 91 -23.55 3.49 8.29
C LYS A 91 -22.34 3.10 9.12
N ILE A 92 -22.61 2.58 10.31
CA ILE A 92 -21.63 1.87 11.14
C ILE A 92 -21.89 0.37 11.01
N PHE A 93 -20.83 -0.39 10.78
CA PHE A 93 -20.85 -1.84 10.67
C PHE A 93 -20.04 -2.49 11.79
N LYS A 94 -20.50 -3.66 12.23
CA LYS A 94 -19.75 -4.61 13.06
C LYS A 94 -19.27 -5.78 12.20
N GLY A 95 -18.14 -6.37 12.59
CA GLY A 95 -17.55 -7.55 11.93
C GLY A 95 -16.56 -7.20 10.82
N THR A 96 -15.91 -8.24 10.28
CA THR A 96 -14.81 -8.11 9.30
C THR A 96 -15.13 -8.79 7.96
N SER A 97 -15.51 -10.08 7.98
CA SER A 97 -15.86 -10.84 6.77
C SER A 97 -17.29 -10.57 6.28
N THR A 98 -18.20 -10.32 7.21
CA THR A 98 -19.58 -9.91 6.95
C THR A 98 -19.86 -8.65 7.72
N LEU A 99 -20.16 -7.57 7.00
CA LEU A 99 -20.51 -6.28 7.56
C LEU A 99 -21.98 -6.28 7.99
N VAL A 100 -22.23 -6.10 9.28
CA VAL A 100 -23.59 -6.03 9.85
C VAL A 100 -23.87 -4.61 10.32
N ASP A 101 -24.94 -4.00 9.81
CA ASP A 101 -25.34 -2.64 10.19
C ASP A 101 -25.65 -2.58 11.70
N ALA A 102 -24.94 -1.70 12.39
CA ALA A 102 -25.06 -1.43 13.81
C ALA A 102 -25.34 0.06 14.07
N THR A 103 -25.79 0.79 13.05
CA THR A 103 -26.15 2.21 13.15
C THR A 103 -27.30 2.37 14.15
N PRO A 104 -27.13 3.17 15.21
CA PRO A 104 -28.20 3.39 16.18
C PRO A 104 -29.45 3.97 15.49
N SER A 105 -30.62 3.42 15.81
CA SER A 105 -31.89 3.92 15.28
C SER A 105 -32.06 5.41 15.59
N SER A 106 -32.50 6.19 14.61
CA SER A 106 -32.74 7.65 14.70
C SER A 106 -31.49 8.53 14.64
N TYR A 107 -30.31 7.99 14.38
CA TYR A 107 -29.09 8.76 14.14
C TYR A 107 -28.67 8.67 12.67
N THR A 108 -28.19 9.80 12.15
CA THR A 108 -27.53 9.87 10.83
C THR A 108 -26.04 10.13 11.06
N ILE A 109 -25.20 9.49 10.25
CA ILE A 109 -23.74 9.58 10.29
C ILE A 109 -23.27 10.40 9.10
#